data_AF-A0A2X1JXR6-F1
#
_entry.id   AF-A0A2X1JXR6-F1
#
_cell.length_a   1.000
_cell.length_b   1.000
_cell.length_c   1.000
_cell.angle_alpha   90.00
_cell.angle_beta   90.00
_cell.angle_gamma   90.00
#
_symmetry.space_group_name_H-M   'P 1'
#
loop_
_entity.id
_entity.type
_entity.pdbx_description
1 polymer ?
#
loop_
_entity_poly.entity_id
_entity_poly.type
_entity_poly.pdbx_seq_one_letter_code
_entity_poly.pdbx_strand_id
1 'polypeptide(L)' 'MLRFSANLSMLFGEYDFLARFEKAAQCGFSRR' A
#
# COMPACT_ATOMS: atom_id res chain seq x y z
N MET A 1 0.66 12.20 -15.24
CA MET A 1 0.36 12.08 -13.80
C MET A 1 1.52 11.39 -13.11
N LEU A 2 1.91 11.85 -11.93
CA LEU A 2 2.94 11.21 -11.09
C LEU A 2 2.43 9.85 -10.60
N ARG A 3 3.33 8.87 -10.51
CA ARG A 3 3.04 7.54 -9.99
C ARG A 3 3.70 7.42 -8.62
N PHE A 4 2.90 7.13 -7.60
CA PHE A 4 3.37 6.92 -6.24
C PHE A 4 3.25 5.45 -5.87
N SER A 5 4.26 4.94 -5.15
CA SER A 5 4.28 3.58 -4.63
C SER A 5 4.27 3.64 -3.10
N ALA A 6 3.39 2.86 -2.47
CA ALA A 6 3.37 2.74 -1.01
C ALA A 6 4.53 1.85 -0.53
N ASN A 7 5.34 2.35 0.41
CA ASN A 7 6.31 1.54 1.11
C ASN A 7 5.62 0.76 2.24
N LEU A 8 5.24 -0.49 1.99
CA LEU A 8 4.50 -1.34 2.95
C LEU A 8 5.35 -1.79 4.15
N SER A 9 6.66 -1.55 4.13
CA SER A 9 7.52 -1.79 5.30
C SER A 9 7.42 -0.66 6.33
N MET A 10 7.05 0.54 5.90
CA MET A 10 6.91 1.72 6.76
C MET A 10 5.44 2.16 6.93
N LEU A 11 4.58 1.88 5.95
CA LEU A 11 3.16 2.20 5.97
C LEU A 11 2.32 0.96 6.31
N PHE A 12 1.12 1.18 6.85
CA PHE A 12 0.16 0.13 7.21
C PHE A 12 0.72 -0.86 8.24
N GLY A 13 1.54 -0.37 9.18
CA GLY A 13 2.17 -1.17 10.23
C GLY A 13 1.17 -1.80 11.20
N GLU A 14 -0.06 -1.29 11.24
CA GLU A 14 -1.16 -1.83 12.05
C GLU A 14 -1.76 -3.12 11.47
N TYR A 15 -1.43 -3.46 10.22
CA TYR A 15 -1.97 -4.63 9.52
C TYR A 15 -0.91 -5.71 9.32
N ASP A 16 -1.37 -6.96 9.25
CA ASP A 16 -0.55 -8.08 8.82
C ASP A 16 -0.01 -7.84 7.41
N PHE A 17 1.20 -8.33 7.10
CA PHE A 17 1.94 -7.96 5.90
C PHE A 17 1.12 -8.16 4.60
N LEU A 18 0.36 -9.25 4.51
CA LEU A 18 -0.47 -9.51 3.34
C LEU A 18 -1.67 -8.57 3.24
N ALA A 19 -2.25 -8.17 4.36
CA ALA A 19 -3.37 -7.22 4.41
C ALA A 19 -2.95 -5.80 4.00
N ARG A 20 -1.66 -5.45 4.10
CA ARG A 20 -1.14 -4.14 3.68
C ARG A 20 -1.33 -3.87 2.19
N PHE A 21 -1.31 -4.90 1.35
CA PHE A 21 -1.53 -4.75 -0.08
C PHE A 21 -2.96 -4.32 -0.40
N GLU A 22 -3.94 -4.92 0.29
CA GLU A 22 -5.35 -4.55 0.12
C GLU A 22 -5.60 -3.12 0.62
N LYS A 23 -5.01 -2.75 1.76
CA LYS A 23 -5.10 -1.39 2.30
C LYS A 23 -4.45 -0.36 1.39
N ALA A 24 -3.28 -0.66 0.82
CA ALA A 24 -2.65 0.22 -0.15
C ALA A 24 -3.51 0.40 -1.41
N ALA A 25 -4.14 -0.68 -1.91
CA ALA A 25 -5.05 -0.61 -3.05
C ALA A 25 -6.32 0.24 -2.74
N GLN A 26 -6.89 0.10 -1.54
CA GLN A 26 -8.02 0.93 -1.08
C GLN A 26 -7.66 2.43 -1.02
N CYS A 27 -6.40 2.76 -0.73
CA CYS A 27 -5.89 4.13 -0.76
C CYS A 27 -5.49 4.64 -2.16
N GLY A 28 -5.72 3.85 -3.22
CA GLY A 28 -5.41 4.25 -4.60
C GLY A 28 -3.98 3.97 -5.05
N PHE A 29 -3.16 3.28 -4.25
CA PHE A 29 -1.86 2.78 -4.70
C PHE A 29 -2.08 1.59 -5.63
N SER A 30 -1.91 1.83 -6.93
CA SER A 30 -2.13 0.81 -7.96
C SER A 30 -0.90 -0.09 -8.11
N ARG A 31 -1.13 -1.41 -8.19
CA ARG A 31 -0.13 -2.38 -8.67
C ARG A 31 0.08 -2.17 -10.18
N ARG A 32 1.07 -1.37 -10.55
CA ARG A 32 1.72 -1.43 -11.87
C ARG A 32 3.22 -1.37 -11.69
#